data_AF-A0A7S0EES5-F1
#
_entry.id   AF-A0A7S0EES5-F1
#
_cell.length_a   1.000
_cell.length_b   1.000
_cell.length_c   1.000
_cell.angle_alpha   90.00
_cell.angle_beta   90.00
_cell.angle_gamma   90.00
#
_symmetry.space_group_name_H-M   'P 1'
#
loop_
_entity.id
_entity.type
_entity.pdbx_description
1 polymer ?
#
loop_
_entity_poly.entity_id
_entity_poly.type
_entity_poly.pdbx_seq_one_letter_code
_entity_poly.pdbx_strand_id
1 'polypeptide(L)'
;AEAATLLLAFERRLVPDESLLQTAVMHSPYKATLLNHNLRWIDWPHQHGDAQEYWNRVGKGGRAFVGGPQVLNSSELGPVLASPYMFARKVDLDIDPQVLVLWDKWMARKLAGEVAQPAQAPIGHSPGDPMLSIRFRAPGLRDMGAEAA
;
A
#
# COMPACT_ATOMS: atom_id res chain seq x y z
N ALA A 1 28.09 -1.32 -11.45
CA ALA A 1 27.79 -1.02 -12.86
C ALA A 1 26.29 -1.18 -13.17
N GLU A 2 25.63 -2.25 -12.70
CA GLU A 2 24.20 -2.50 -12.99
C GLU A 2 23.22 -1.47 -12.38
N ALA A 3 23.39 -1.08 -11.11
CA ALA A 3 22.47 -0.12 -10.47
C ALA A 3 22.42 1.25 -11.17
N ALA A 4 23.59 1.78 -11.58
CA ALA A 4 23.66 3.04 -12.33
C ALA A 4 22.98 2.93 -13.70
N THR A 5 23.11 1.78 -14.36
CA THR A 5 22.44 1.51 -15.65
C THR A 5 20.92 1.47 -15.49
N LEU A 6 20.43 0.84 -14.41
CA LEU A 6 19.02 0.81 -14.09
C LEU A 6 18.46 2.22 -13.80
N LEU A 7 19.18 3.02 -13.01
CA LEU A 7 18.77 4.40 -12.71
C LEU A 7 18.68 5.25 -13.99
N LEU A 8 19.66 5.15 -14.89
CA LEU A 8 19.63 5.83 -16.18
C LEU A 8 18.47 5.35 -17.06
N ALA A 9 18.17 4.04 -17.06
CA ALA A 9 17.07 3.48 -17.83
C ALA A 9 15.69 3.97 -17.36
N PHE A 10 15.57 4.34 -16.08
CA PHE A 10 14.35 4.83 -15.46
C PHE A 10 14.24 6.36 -15.39
N GLU A 11 15.33 7.10 -15.65
CA GLU A 11 15.38 8.58 -15.62
C GLU A 11 14.27 9.23 -16.45
N ARG A 12 13.90 8.60 -17.58
CA ARG A 12 12.90 9.12 -18.54
C ARG A 12 11.67 8.22 -18.67
N ARG A 13 11.33 7.48 -17.62
CA ARG A 13 10.13 6.64 -17.58
C ARG A 13 9.00 7.36 -16.86
N LEU A 14 7.78 7.07 -17.30
CA LEU A 14 6.56 7.54 -16.65
C LEU A 14 6.35 6.74 -15.35
N VAL A 15 6.11 7.44 -14.23
CA VAL A 15 5.95 6.89 -12.87
C VAL A 15 7.04 5.84 -12.51
N PRO A 16 8.32 6.24 -12.54
CA PRO A 16 9.43 5.30 -12.36
C PRO A 16 9.46 4.70 -10.95
N ASP A 17 8.92 5.39 -9.95
CA ASP A 17 8.81 4.93 -8.57
C ASP A 17 7.91 3.70 -8.40
N GLU A 18 6.94 3.50 -9.31
CA GLU A 18 6.05 2.33 -9.27
C GLU A 18 6.68 1.04 -9.82
N SER A 19 7.87 1.11 -10.44
CA SER A 19 8.49 -0.07 -11.06
C SER A 19 10.01 -0.19 -10.89
N LEU A 20 10.73 0.90 -10.58
CA LEU A 20 12.19 0.91 -10.45
C LEU A 20 12.67 -0.02 -9.34
N LEU A 21 12.12 0.12 -8.12
CA LEU A 21 12.60 -0.64 -6.95
C LEU A 21 12.25 -2.12 -7.09
N GLN A 22 11.06 -2.43 -7.59
CA GLN A 22 10.64 -3.80 -7.88
C GLN A 22 11.58 -4.44 -8.91
N THR A 23 11.88 -3.72 -10.00
CA THR A 23 12.83 -4.19 -11.03
C THR A 23 14.22 -4.40 -10.43
N ALA A 24 14.74 -3.42 -9.68
CA ALA A 24 16.05 -3.51 -9.04
C ALA A 24 16.16 -4.74 -8.13
N VAL A 25 15.18 -4.94 -7.24
CA VAL A 25 15.19 -6.05 -6.29
C VAL A 25 15.10 -7.40 -7.01
N MET A 26 14.24 -7.52 -8.02
CA MET A 26 14.04 -8.76 -8.77
C MET A 26 15.29 -9.20 -9.56
N HIS A 27 16.11 -8.24 -10.00
CA HIS A 27 17.40 -8.49 -10.65
C HIS A 27 18.59 -8.56 -9.68
N SER A 28 18.35 -8.42 -8.37
CA SER A 28 19.40 -8.46 -7.36
C SER A 28 19.51 -9.84 -6.68
N PRO A 29 20.61 -10.10 -5.95
CA PRO A 29 20.69 -11.25 -5.04
C PRO A 29 19.61 -11.28 -3.95
N TYR A 30 18.93 -10.15 -3.68
CA TYR A 30 17.89 -10.02 -2.67
C TYR A 30 16.48 -10.38 -3.17
N LYS A 31 16.31 -10.82 -4.42
CA LYS A 31 14.99 -11.21 -4.94
C LYS A 31 14.23 -12.20 -4.05
N ALA A 32 14.96 -13.10 -3.38
CA ALA A 32 14.38 -14.11 -2.49
C ALA A 32 13.89 -13.54 -1.16
N THR A 33 14.22 -12.29 -0.82
CA THR A 33 13.75 -11.60 0.38
C THR A 33 12.56 -10.69 0.10
N LEU A 34 12.11 -10.59 -1.16
CA LEU A 34 11.00 -9.72 -1.54
C LEU A 34 9.67 -10.31 -1.05
N LEU A 35 9.03 -9.57 -0.17
CA LEU A 35 7.65 -9.81 0.26
C LEU A 35 6.72 -9.00 -0.63
N ASN A 36 5.71 -9.65 -1.21
CA ASN A 36 4.74 -8.98 -2.08
C ASN A 36 3.68 -8.23 -1.26
N HIS A 37 4.12 -7.32 -0.40
CA HIS A 37 3.24 -6.57 0.49
C HIS A 37 3.89 -5.25 0.93
N ASN A 38 3.20 -4.12 0.73
CA ASN A 38 3.75 -2.78 1.02
C ASN A 38 3.33 -2.22 2.40
N LEU A 39 2.52 -2.96 3.17
CA LEU A 39 2.01 -2.60 4.49
C LEU A 39 1.19 -1.29 4.55
N ARG A 40 0.59 -0.89 3.41
CA ARG A 40 -0.20 0.33 3.29
C ARG A 40 -1.66 0.02 2.94
N TRP A 41 -2.59 0.59 3.69
CA TRP A 41 -3.96 0.75 3.23
C TRP A 41 -4.00 1.83 2.16
N ILE A 42 -4.43 1.48 0.96
CA ILE A 42 -4.62 2.41 -0.15
C ILE A 42 -6.00 2.16 -0.71
N ASP A 43 -6.90 3.13 -0.52
CA ASP A 43 -8.27 3.02 -0.99
C ASP A 43 -8.37 3.41 -2.46
N TRP A 44 -8.63 2.45 -3.33
CA TRP A 44 -8.70 2.68 -4.76
C TRP A 44 -10.14 2.75 -5.25
N PRO A 45 -10.46 3.63 -6.21
CA PRO A 45 -11.84 3.82 -6.68
C PRO A 45 -12.54 2.56 -7.18
N HIS A 46 -11.80 1.60 -7.74
CA HIS A 46 -12.36 0.33 -8.22
C HIS A 46 -12.92 -0.57 -7.09
N GLN A 47 -12.67 -0.22 -5.82
CA GLN A 47 -13.23 -0.91 -4.66
C GLN A 47 -14.66 -0.45 -4.35
N HIS A 48 -15.14 0.65 -4.97
CA HIS A 48 -16.39 1.33 -4.61
C HIS A 48 -17.41 1.43 -5.75
N GLY A 49 -17.26 0.61 -6.79
CA GLY A 49 -18.17 0.58 -7.94
C GLY A 49 -17.45 0.82 -9.26
N ASP A 50 -18.10 1.54 -10.18
CA ASP A 50 -17.53 1.82 -11.49
C ASP A 50 -16.39 2.84 -11.38
N ALA A 51 -15.15 2.36 -11.54
CA ALA A 51 -13.97 3.20 -11.55
C ALA A 51 -14.04 4.31 -12.62
N GLN A 52 -14.73 4.09 -13.73
CA GLN A 52 -14.86 5.09 -14.80
C GLN A 52 -15.62 6.33 -14.32
N GLU A 53 -16.65 6.16 -13.49
CA GLU A 53 -17.37 7.29 -12.90
C GLU A 53 -16.45 8.15 -12.04
N TYR A 54 -15.58 7.53 -11.24
CA TYR A 54 -14.57 8.25 -10.45
C TYR A 54 -13.63 9.05 -11.36
N TRP A 55 -13.05 8.40 -12.38
CA TRP A 55 -12.09 9.05 -13.29
C TRP A 55 -12.73 10.19 -14.08
N ASN A 56 -13.99 10.06 -14.47
CA ASN A 56 -14.75 11.13 -15.16
C ASN A 56 -14.94 12.39 -14.30
N ARG A 57 -14.89 12.24 -12.97
CA ARG A 57 -15.00 13.33 -12.00
C ARG A 57 -13.65 13.96 -11.66
N VAL A 58 -12.52 13.35 -12.02
CA VAL A 58 -11.20 13.92 -11.73
C VAL A 58 -11.06 15.31 -12.36
N GLY A 59 -10.63 16.29 -11.58
CA GLY A 59 -10.53 17.70 -11.99
C GLY A 59 -11.86 18.46 -12.08
N LYS A 60 -13.02 17.78 -12.03
CA LYS A 60 -14.36 18.40 -12.04
C LYS A 60 -15.06 18.32 -10.68
N GLY A 61 -14.80 17.24 -9.93
CA GLY A 61 -15.44 16.93 -8.65
C GLY A 61 -14.82 17.62 -7.43
N GLY A 62 -13.90 18.56 -7.65
CA GLY A 62 -13.17 19.23 -6.57
C GLY A 62 -12.10 18.36 -5.92
N ARG A 63 -11.67 18.76 -4.71
CA ARG A 63 -10.49 18.21 -4.02
C ARG A 63 -10.59 16.74 -3.62
N ALA A 64 -11.81 16.19 -3.53
CA ALA A 64 -12.02 14.77 -3.28
C ALA A 64 -11.67 13.88 -4.50
N PHE A 65 -11.60 14.47 -5.70
CA PHE A 65 -11.38 13.77 -6.97
C PHE A 65 -10.12 14.29 -7.66
N VAL A 66 -8.96 14.05 -7.03
CA VAL A 66 -7.63 14.50 -7.48
C VAL A 66 -6.86 13.42 -8.27
N GLY A 67 -7.50 12.29 -8.57
CA GLY A 67 -6.88 11.16 -9.24
C GLY A 67 -6.05 10.27 -8.30
N GLY A 68 -5.94 9.00 -8.68
CA GLY A 68 -5.29 7.98 -7.86
C GLY A 68 -6.17 7.49 -6.70
N PRO A 69 -5.58 7.13 -5.55
CA PRO A 69 -6.34 6.70 -4.38
C PRO A 69 -7.28 7.77 -3.85
N GLN A 70 -8.42 7.34 -3.31
CA GLN A 70 -9.42 8.20 -2.68
C GLN A 70 -8.89 8.82 -1.38
N VAL A 71 -9.54 9.91 -0.97
CA VAL A 71 -9.31 10.54 0.33
C VAL A 71 -10.14 9.79 1.37
N LEU A 72 -9.50 9.36 2.46
CA LEU A 72 -10.14 8.65 3.55
C LEU A 72 -11.20 9.53 4.21
N ASN A 73 -12.32 8.90 4.54
CA ASN A 73 -13.46 9.51 5.19
C ASN A 73 -13.60 8.94 6.61
N SER A 74 -13.87 9.80 7.59
CA SER A 74 -14.06 9.42 8.99
C SER A 74 -15.19 8.40 9.20
N SER A 75 -16.24 8.44 8.37
CA SER A 75 -17.36 7.48 8.42
C SER A 75 -16.96 6.05 8.04
N GLU A 76 -15.86 5.87 7.31
CA GLU A 76 -15.37 4.58 6.79
C GLU A 76 -14.01 4.19 7.40
N LEU A 77 -13.61 4.85 8.49
CA LEU A 77 -12.30 4.63 9.10
C LEU A 77 -12.21 3.29 9.85
N GLY A 78 -13.34 2.67 10.20
CA GLY A 78 -13.39 1.39 10.92
C GLY A 78 -12.55 0.28 10.26
N PRO A 79 -12.80 -0.09 9.00
CA PRO A 79 -11.97 -1.04 8.26
C PRO A 79 -10.50 -0.67 8.20
N VAL A 80 -10.18 0.63 8.05
CA VAL A 80 -8.79 1.13 8.01
C VAL A 80 -8.08 0.84 9.34
N LEU A 81 -8.71 1.14 10.47
CA LEU A 81 -8.15 0.93 11.82
C LEU A 81 -8.09 -0.55 12.21
N ALA A 82 -9.05 -1.36 11.74
CA ALA A 82 -9.05 -2.80 11.97
C ALA A 82 -8.00 -3.53 11.10
N SER A 83 -7.48 -2.86 10.07
CA SER A 83 -6.59 -3.49 9.10
C SER A 83 -5.21 -3.84 9.68
N PRO A 84 -4.53 -4.84 9.11
CA PRO A 84 -3.18 -5.23 9.49
C PRO A 84 -2.08 -4.31 8.93
N TYR A 85 -2.46 -3.24 8.23
CA TYR A 85 -1.53 -2.29 7.63
C TYR A 85 -0.97 -1.33 8.69
N MET A 86 0.26 -0.86 8.47
CA MET A 86 0.94 0.07 9.38
C MET A 86 0.62 1.54 9.05
N PHE A 87 0.33 1.82 7.78
CA PHE A 87 0.09 3.16 7.27
C PHE A 87 -1.15 3.17 6.37
N ALA A 88 -1.80 4.33 6.22
CA ALA A 88 -2.92 4.51 5.31
C ALA A 88 -2.77 5.82 4.52
N ARG A 89 -3.39 5.88 3.33
CA ARG A 89 -3.50 7.11 2.53
C ARG A 89 -4.77 7.08 1.67
N LYS A 90 -5.31 8.23 1.25
CA LYS A 90 -4.83 9.62 1.46
C LYS A 90 -5.64 10.36 2.52
N VAL A 91 -5.07 11.35 3.18
CA VAL A 91 -5.75 12.21 4.16
C VAL A 91 -5.69 13.65 3.67
N ASP A 92 -6.81 14.37 3.69
CA ASP A 92 -6.90 15.81 3.42
C ASP A 92 -7.78 16.44 4.50
N LEU A 93 -7.19 17.33 5.30
CA LEU A 93 -7.84 17.97 6.45
C LEU A 93 -8.86 19.03 6.05
N ASP A 94 -8.76 19.55 4.82
CA ASP A 94 -9.77 20.47 4.28
C ASP A 94 -11.05 19.73 3.88
N ILE A 95 -10.97 18.40 3.67
CA ILE A 95 -12.10 17.54 3.30
C ILE A 95 -12.71 16.90 4.53
N ASP A 96 -11.88 16.24 5.35
CA ASP A 96 -12.34 15.59 6.57
C ASP A 96 -11.27 15.60 7.67
N PRO A 97 -11.27 16.62 8.54
CA PRO A 97 -10.33 16.69 9.65
C PRO A 97 -10.65 15.69 10.77
N GLN A 98 -11.86 15.08 10.80
CA GLN A 98 -12.24 14.11 11.82
C GLN A 98 -11.44 12.81 11.71
N VAL A 99 -10.88 12.50 10.53
CA VAL A 99 -10.01 11.34 10.33
C VAL A 99 -8.85 11.32 11.33
N LEU A 100 -8.15 12.45 11.52
CA LEU A 100 -7.04 12.51 12.49
C LEU A 100 -7.53 12.44 13.93
N VAL A 101 -8.63 13.12 14.26
CA VAL A 101 -9.21 13.08 15.62
C VAL A 101 -9.58 11.65 16.03
N LEU A 102 -10.18 10.88 15.12
CA LEU A 102 -10.54 9.49 15.38
C LEU A 102 -9.31 8.59 15.46
N TRP A 103 -8.32 8.79 14.60
CA TRP A 103 -7.06 8.06 14.64
C TRP A 103 -6.30 8.31 15.95
N ASP A 104 -6.18 9.57 16.39
CA ASP A 104 -5.51 9.95 17.64
C ASP A 104 -6.18 9.30 18.85
N LYS A 105 -7.52 9.36 18.93
CA LYS A 105 -8.29 8.69 19.99
C LYS A 105 -8.06 7.19 20.02
N TRP A 106 -8.04 6.56 18.84
CA TRP A 106 -7.80 5.13 18.71
C TRP A 106 -6.37 4.75 19.11
N MET A 107 -5.36 5.52 18.68
CA MET A 107 -3.96 5.32 19.03
C MET A 107 -3.68 5.56 20.51
N ALA A 108 -4.28 6.60 21.11
CA ALA A 108 -4.10 6.89 22.53
C ALA A 108 -4.51 5.71 23.41
N ARG A 109 -5.62 5.04 23.10
CA ARG A 109 -6.04 3.81 23.79
C ARG A 109 -5.01 2.68 23.65
N LYS A 110 -4.51 2.45 22.43
CA LYS A 110 -3.44 1.45 22.20
C LYS A 110 -2.18 1.75 23.00
N LEU A 111 -1.76 3.00 23.06
CA LEU A 111 -0.58 3.44 23.80
C LEU A 111 -0.77 3.33 25.32
N ALA A 112 -2.01 3.46 25.80
CA ALA A 112 -2.37 3.21 27.20
C ALA A 112 -2.46 1.70 27.54
N GLY A 113 -2.23 0.80 26.57
CA GLY A 113 -2.36 -0.64 26.76
C GLY A 113 -3.80 -1.15 26.74
N GLU A 114 -4.77 -0.30 26.37
CA GLU A 114 -6.16 -0.69 26.20
C GLU A 114 -6.36 -1.44 24.88
N VAL A 115 -7.41 -2.28 24.84
CA VAL A 115 -7.84 -2.91 23.59
C VAL A 115 -8.42 -1.82 22.67
N ALA A 116 -7.76 -1.61 21.54
CA ALA A 116 -8.22 -0.67 20.51
C ALA A 116 -9.62 -1.07 20.02
N GLN A 117 -10.48 -0.09 19.73
CA GLN A 117 -11.79 -0.31 19.13
C GLN A 117 -11.92 0.54 17.85
N PRO A 118 -11.93 -0.07 16.65
CA PRO A 118 -11.85 -1.51 16.40
C PRO A 118 -10.47 -2.10 16.75
N ALA A 119 -10.42 -3.39 17.05
CA ALA A 119 -9.15 -4.08 17.29
C ALA A 119 -8.35 -4.16 15.99
N GLN A 120 -7.06 -3.80 16.04
CA GLN A 120 -6.19 -3.94 14.87
C GLN A 120 -5.86 -5.42 14.65
N ALA A 121 -5.97 -5.90 13.42
CA ALA A 121 -5.42 -7.19 13.04
C ALA A 121 -3.88 -7.20 13.23
N PRO A 122 -3.26 -8.36 13.53
CA PRO A 122 -1.81 -8.45 13.67
C PRO A 122 -1.06 -7.92 12.43
N ILE A 123 0.01 -7.16 12.67
CA ILE A 123 0.90 -6.71 11.60
C ILE A 123 1.44 -7.94 10.88
N GLY A 124 1.37 -7.91 9.55
CA GLY A 124 1.80 -9.02 8.71
C GLY A 124 0.72 -10.05 8.39
N HIS A 125 -0.51 -9.79 8.82
CA HIS A 125 -1.64 -10.45 8.21
C HIS A 125 -1.95 -9.76 6.86
N SER A 126 -1.90 -10.46 5.74
CA SER A 126 -2.53 -10.00 4.49
C SER A 126 -3.67 -10.94 4.15
N PRO A 127 -4.81 -10.47 3.60
CA PRO A 127 -5.79 -11.37 2.99
C PRO A 127 -5.09 -12.29 1.96
N GLY A 128 -4.97 -13.58 2.27
CA GLY A 128 -4.30 -14.58 1.44
C GLY A 128 -2.83 -14.87 1.80
N ASP A 129 -2.18 -14.10 2.68
CA ASP A 129 -0.83 -14.38 3.19
C ASP A 129 -0.68 -13.92 4.64
N PRO A 130 -1.16 -14.71 5.61
CA PRO A 130 -1.27 -14.29 6.99
C PRO A 130 0.08 -14.13 7.72
N MET A 131 1.16 -14.65 7.13
CA MET A 131 2.51 -14.66 7.70
C MET A 131 3.51 -13.83 6.88
N LEU A 132 3.02 -13.06 5.88
CA LEU A 132 3.85 -12.42 4.85
C LEU A 132 4.92 -13.36 4.26
N SER A 133 4.56 -14.62 4.05
CA SER A 133 5.44 -15.71 3.66
C SER A 133 5.47 -15.94 2.15
N ILE A 134 4.46 -15.43 1.43
CA ILE A 134 4.34 -15.51 -0.03
C ILE A 134 5.36 -14.55 -0.64
N ARG A 135 6.51 -15.14 -0.97
CA ARG A 135 7.55 -14.47 -1.76
C ARG A 135 7.03 -14.24 -3.16
N PHE A 136 7.39 -13.09 -3.74
CA PHE A 136 7.09 -12.82 -5.14
C PHE A 136 7.75 -13.89 -6.02
N ARG A 137 6.95 -14.72 -6.70
CA ARG A 137 7.44 -15.62 -7.75
C ARG A 137 7.20 -14.95 -9.09
N ALA A 138 8.26 -14.39 -9.68
CA ALA A 138 8.18 -13.95 -11.06
C ALA A 138 7.92 -15.18 -11.96
N PRO A 139 6.84 -15.20 -12.76
CA PRO A 139 6.64 -16.25 -13.74
C PRO A 139 7.86 -16.33 -14.67
N GLY A 140 8.50 -17.50 -14.75
CA GLY A 140 9.62 -17.74 -15.66
C GLY A 140 11.04 -17.52 -15.12
N LEU A 141 11.23 -16.96 -13.91
CA LEU A 141 12.54 -16.98 -13.23
C LEU A 141 12.69 -18.28 -12.45
N ARG A 142 13.39 -19.27 -13.02
CA ARG A 142 13.78 -20.49 -12.30
C ARG A 142 14.79 -20.12 -11.20
N ASP A 143 14.63 -20.70 -10.02
CA ASP A 143 15.64 -20.66 -8.97
C ASP A 143 16.84 -21.47 -9.43
N MET A 144 17.90 -20.80 -9.91
CA MET A 144 19.16 -21.46 -10.30
C MET A 144 19.97 -21.99 -9.11
N GLY A 145 19.34 -22.21 -7.96
CA GLY A 145 20.00 -22.62 -6.71
C GLY A 145 19.46 -23.90 -6.08
N ALA A 146 18.50 -24.58 -6.71
CA ALA A 146 17.89 -25.79 -6.14
C ALA A 146 18.42 -27.10 -6.72
N GLU A 147 19.38 -27.08 -7.66
CA GLU A 147 19.98 -28.28 -8.29
C GLU A 147 21.43 -28.57 -7.83
N ALA A 148 21.84 -28.03 -6.67
CA ALA A 148 23.12 -28.37 -6.06
C ALA A 148 22.94 -28.69 -4.56
N ALA A 149 22.21 -29.76 -4.26
CA ALA A 149 22.26 -30.47 -2.98
C ALA A 149 21.78 -31.92 -3.18
#